data_AF-D2RFD3-F1
#
_entry.id   AF-D2RFD3-F1
#
_cell.length_a   1.000
_cell.length_b   1.000
_cell.length_c   1.000
_cell.angle_alpha   90.00
_cell.angle_beta   90.00
_cell.angle_gamma   90.00
#
_symmetry.space_group_name_H-M   'P 1'
#
loop_
_entity.id
_entity.type
_entity.pdbx_description
1 polymer ?
#
loop_
_entity_poly.entity_id
_entity_poly.type
_entity_poly.pdbx_seq_one_letter_code
_entity_poly.pdbx_strand_id
1 'polypeptide(L)'
;MLNATAIREYLDKRYNISAKYYLNSSLLSCVRRFNDISRDEKDTANFAFISAMYDYQMKVSHLISRFNFIVDFLERNNLELPDLADSSHFEKLRDLMLKNYGYFHRFDPRMRDFRKLVDVLTKLDLENIAKDYYDPNQSEPVEKVIDGILNEIRRFAEFSSRGFIPNPKNKSSKKRLTLFLRWVVRPEYPDLGVWRFISPAHLYVSLDLGVLRVFQRITGIALKNDWDGVIRVTDYFRSVNPQDPAKYDYVLSRPAILDICKKSLEYSGCDACLLNEICLTGRENIRNIRLVVEEEVDKTRHDYIRDLFKSRNPWKASCVREEYLNGRADIVCYLPDMKSPERIVVVEVKVVLTFNGVKQLLNYIRTAIEKWKETVKECRGAMVCECISKDQEQKILEISEYHSIEIYKFDDNKFVRIA
;
A
#
# COMPACT_ATOMS: atom_id res chain seq x y z
N MET A 1 11.49 11.73 21.13
CA MET A 1 11.10 10.73 20.11
C MET A 1 10.33 9.63 20.81
N LEU A 2 9.36 9.00 20.14
CA LEU A 2 8.68 7.83 20.71
C LEU A 2 9.70 6.70 20.91
N ASN A 3 9.52 5.89 21.95
CA ASN A 3 10.33 4.68 22.13
C ASN A 3 9.92 3.58 21.12
N ALA A 4 10.73 2.54 21.00
CA ALA A 4 10.52 1.47 20.03
C ALA A 4 9.14 0.79 20.18
N THR A 5 8.69 0.56 21.42
CA THR A 5 7.38 -0.03 21.72
C THR A 5 6.23 0.83 21.19
N ALA A 6 6.26 2.14 21.45
CA ALA A 6 5.24 3.05 20.97
C ALA A 6 5.24 3.17 19.43
N ILE A 7 6.41 3.13 18.79
CA ILE A 7 6.51 3.09 17.32
C ILE A 7 5.91 1.80 16.77
N ARG A 8 6.19 0.65 17.40
CA ARG A 8 5.60 -0.63 17.02
C ARG A 8 4.08 -0.60 17.12
N GLU A 9 3.53 -0.22 18.27
CA GLU A 9 2.08 -0.13 18.48
C GLU A 9 1.41 0.80 17.46
N TYR A 10 2.06 1.92 17.16
CA TYR A 10 1.60 2.85 16.14
C TYR A 10 1.53 2.19 14.76
N LEU A 11 2.63 1.59 14.31
CA LEU A 11 2.72 0.96 13.00
C LEU A 11 1.82 -0.28 12.88
N ASP A 12 1.70 -1.09 13.93
CA ASP A 12 0.82 -2.28 13.97
C ASP A 12 -0.65 -1.91 13.75
N LYS A 13 -1.13 -0.80 14.34
CA LYS A 13 -2.49 -0.30 14.07
C LYS A 13 -2.69 0.07 12.61
N ARG A 14 -1.70 0.70 11.98
CA ARG A 14 -1.76 1.10 10.56
C ARG A 14 -1.59 -0.09 9.62
N TYR A 15 -0.84 -1.11 10.03
CA TYR A 15 -0.59 -2.31 9.25
C TYR A 15 -1.89 -3.00 8.83
N ASN A 16 -2.86 -3.14 9.73
CA ASN A 16 -4.13 -3.81 9.43
C ASN A 16 -4.88 -3.15 8.25
N ILE A 17 -4.90 -1.82 8.22
CA ILE A 17 -5.49 -1.04 7.12
C ILE A 17 -4.62 -1.14 5.88
N SER A 18 -3.29 -1.00 6.02
CA SER A 18 -2.35 -1.11 4.90
C SER A 18 -2.45 -2.45 4.18
N ALA A 19 -2.53 -3.55 4.93
CA ALA A 19 -2.62 -4.91 4.40
C ALA A 19 -3.87 -5.12 3.54
N LYS A 20 -5.01 -4.56 3.97
CA LYS A 20 -6.28 -4.57 3.20
C LYS A 20 -6.12 -3.88 1.85
N TYR A 21 -5.59 -2.66 1.83
CA TYR A 21 -5.47 -1.88 0.59
C TYR A 21 -4.28 -2.25 -0.29
N TYR A 22 -3.26 -2.92 0.27
CA TYR A 22 -2.04 -3.23 -0.46
C TYR A 22 -2.28 -4.10 -1.69
N LEU A 23 -3.19 -5.08 -1.59
CA LEU A 23 -3.52 -5.97 -2.71
C LEU A 23 -4.07 -5.20 -3.93
N ASN A 24 -4.76 -4.08 -3.72
CA ASN A 24 -5.26 -3.23 -4.82
C ASN A 24 -4.13 -2.54 -5.61
N SER A 25 -2.93 -2.47 -5.04
CA SER A 25 -1.78 -1.76 -5.59
C SER A 25 -0.52 -2.62 -5.64
N SER A 26 -0.65 -3.94 -5.70
CA SER A 26 0.48 -4.87 -5.73
C SER A 26 0.20 -6.09 -6.58
N LEU A 27 1.23 -6.59 -7.27
CA LEU A 27 1.19 -7.88 -7.96
C LEU A 27 0.96 -9.07 -7.03
N LEU A 28 1.14 -8.90 -5.71
CA LEU A 28 0.76 -9.91 -4.73
C LEU A 28 -0.70 -10.34 -4.87
N SER A 29 -1.60 -9.46 -5.31
CA SER A 29 -3.00 -9.84 -5.61
C SER A 29 -3.11 -10.94 -6.66
N CYS A 30 -2.33 -10.84 -7.74
CA CYS A 30 -2.26 -11.88 -8.78
C CYS A 30 -1.66 -13.17 -8.25
N VAL A 31 -0.63 -13.09 -7.39
CA VAL A 31 -0.01 -14.27 -6.79
C VAL A 31 -0.97 -14.99 -5.85
N ARG A 32 -1.72 -14.25 -5.01
CA ARG A 32 -2.75 -14.82 -4.15
C ARG A 32 -3.83 -15.53 -4.98
N ARG A 33 -4.32 -14.86 -6.03
CA ARG A 33 -5.29 -15.47 -6.94
C ARG A 33 -4.75 -16.73 -7.60
N PHE A 34 -3.50 -16.71 -8.04
CA PHE A 34 -2.84 -17.89 -8.60
C PHE A 34 -2.76 -19.03 -7.59
N ASN A 35 -2.35 -18.75 -6.35
CA ASN A 35 -2.30 -19.73 -5.26
C ASN A 35 -3.67 -20.37 -4.97
N ASP A 36 -4.75 -19.59 -5.04
CA ASP A 36 -6.12 -20.11 -4.81
C ASP A 36 -6.54 -21.14 -5.88
N ILE A 37 -6.00 -21.00 -7.10
CA ILE A 37 -6.26 -21.87 -8.25
C ILE A 37 -5.31 -23.07 -8.28
N SER A 38 -3.99 -22.84 -8.19
CA SER A 38 -2.98 -23.90 -8.30
C SER A 38 -2.97 -24.82 -7.09
N ARG A 39 -3.10 -24.25 -5.88
CA ARG A 39 -2.94 -24.92 -4.58
C ARG A 39 -1.63 -25.71 -4.44
N ASP A 40 -0.64 -25.38 -5.26
CA ASP A 40 0.70 -25.93 -5.21
C ASP A 40 1.68 -24.85 -4.75
N GLU A 41 2.40 -25.12 -3.67
CA GLU A 41 3.28 -24.15 -3.01
C GLU A 41 4.52 -23.84 -3.85
N LYS A 42 5.01 -24.81 -4.62
CA LYS A 42 6.19 -24.64 -5.48
C LYS A 42 5.86 -23.76 -6.68
N ASP A 43 4.77 -24.03 -7.37
CA ASP A 43 4.25 -23.21 -8.46
C ASP A 43 3.88 -21.81 -7.96
N THR A 44 3.29 -21.71 -6.77
CA THR A 44 3.01 -20.42 -6.14
C THR A 44 4.28 -19.63 -5.90
N ALA A 45 5.34 -20.25 -5.36
CA ALA A 45 6.63 -19.60 -5.17
C ALA A 45 7.26 -19.19 -6.51
N ASN A 46 7.18 -20.04 -7.54
CA ASN A 46 7.67 -19.72 -8.88
C ASN A 46 6.92 -18.53 -9.50
N PHE A 47 5.59 -18.51 -9.41
CA PHE A 47 4.77 -17.41 -9.90
C PHE A 47 4.99 -16.12 -9.10
N ALA A 48 5.19 -16.23 -7.79
CA ALA A 48 5.57 -15.11 -6.93
C ALA A 48 6.93 -14.52 -7.35
N PHE A 49 7.91 -15.37 -7.63
CA PHE A 49 9.23 -14.96 -8.10
C PHE A 49 9.13 -14.21 -9.43
N ILE A 50 8.44 -14.76 -10.42
CA ILE A 50 8.21 -14.11 -11.72
C ILE A 50 7.54 -12.75 -11.51
N SER A 51 6.46 -12.71 -10.73
CA SER A 51 5.69 -11.50 -10.45
C SER A 51 6.56 -10.42 -9.81
N ALA A 52 7.37 -10.77 -8.82
CA ALA A 52 8.30 -9.85 -8.19
C ALA A 52 9.37 -9.35 -9.17
N MET A 53 9.87 -10.19 -10.09
CA MET A 53 10.85 -9.76 -11.11
C MET A 53 10.26 -8.74 -12.09
N TYR A 54 8.96 -8.80 -12.37
CA TYR A 54 8.27 -7.83 -13.24
C TYR A 54 7.74 -6.58 -12.51
N ASP A 55 7.80 -6.54 -11.17
CA ASP A 55 7.31 -5.40 -10.37
C ASP A 55 8.27 -4.19 -10.38
N TYR A 56 8.47 -3.58 -11.56
CA TYR A 56 9.28 -2.36 -11.70
C TYR A 56 8.99 -1.55 -12.96
N GLN A 57 9.10 -0.22 -12.84
CA GLN A 57 9.11 0.75 -13.95
C GLN A 57 7.90 0.70 -14.92
N MET A 58 6.80 0.08 -14.49
CA MET A 58 5.51 0.04 -15.17
C MET A 58 4.41 0.31 -14.13
N LYS A 59 3.27 0.88 -14.56
CA LYS A 59 2.14 1.10 -13.65
C LYS A 59 1.64 -0.25 -13.13
N VAL A 60 1.50 -0.39 -11.81
CA VAL A 60 1.10 -1.66 -11.19
C VAL A 60 -0.27 -2.13 -11.68
N SER A 61 -1.23 -1.23 -11.94
CA SER A 61 -2.52 -1.61 -12.53
C SER A 61 -2.37 -2.30 -13.90
N HIS A 62 -1.43 -1.86 -14.73
CA HIS A 62 -1.16 -2.49 -16.02
C HIS A 62 -0.51 -3.87 -15.87
N LEU A 63 0.35 -4.03 -14.86
CA LEU A 63 0.95 -5.31 -14.51
C LEU A 63 -0.13 -6.27 -13.99
N ILE A 64 -0.98 -5.83 -13.07
CA ILE A 64 -2.11 -6.62 -12.53
C ILE A 64 -2.99 -7.15 -13.66
N SER A 65 -3.38 -6.31 -14.62
CA SER A 65 -4.19 -6.77 -15.77
C SER A 65 -3.50 -7.89 -16.55
N ARG A 66 -2.19 -7.79 -16.79
CA ARG A 66 -1.44 -8.77 -17.58
C ARG A 66 -1.16 -10.06 -16.82
N PHE A 67 -0.82 -9.96 -15.53
CA PHE A 67 -0.61 -11.14 -14.70
C PHE A 67 -1.93 -11.87 -14.45
N ASN A 68 -3.04 -11.16 -14.23
CA ASN A 68 -4.36 -11.79 -14.20
C ASN A 68 -4.74 -12.45 -15.52
N PHE A 69 -4.33 -11.88 -16.67
CA PHE A 69 -4.52 -12.53 -17.96
C PHE A 69 -3.78 -13.88 -18.06
N ILE A 70 -2.57 -13.97 -17.51
CA ILE A 70 -1.83 -15.24 -17.42
C ILE A 70 -2.58 -16.24 -16.54
N VAL A 71 -3.03 -15.79 -15.36
CA VAL A 71 -3.83 -16.64 -14.45
C VAL A 71 -5.12 -17.13 -15.12
N ASP A 72 -5.86 -16.24 -15.79
CA ASP A 72 -7.07 -16.59 -16.55
C ASP A 72 -6.77 -17.62 -17.65
N PHE A 73 -5.65 -17.47 -18.34
CA PHE A 73 -5.24 -18.38 -19.40
C PHE A 73 -4.96 -19.78 -18.85
N LEU A 74 -4.20 -19.86 -17.76
CA LEU A 74 -3.88 -21.13 -17.09
C LEU A 74 -5.17 -21.82 -16.62
N GLU A 75 -6.02 -21.08 -15.90
CA GLU A 75 -7.30 -21.57 -15.37
C GLU A 75 -8.23 -22.09 -16.49
N ARG A 76 -8.43 -21.33 -17.57
CA ARG A 76 -9.35 -21.71 -18.66
C ARG A 76 -8.87 -22.90 -19.49
N ASN A 77 -7.57 -23.13 -19.57
CA ASN A 77 -7.00 -24.23 -20.34
C ASN A 77 -6.61 -25.41 -19.44
N ASN A 78 -6.89 -25.35 -18.12
CA ASN A 78 -6.49 -26.36 -17.14
C ASN A 78 -4.99 -26.68 -17.22
N LEU A 79 -4.17 -25.63 -17.18
CA LEU A 79 -2.71 -25.70 -17.26
C LEU A 79 -2.08 -25.25 -15.94
N GLU A 80 -0.96 -25.88 -15.60
CA GLU A 80 -0.06 -25.45 -14.54
C GLU A 80 1.00 -24.47 -15.07
N LEU A 81 1.75 -23.80 -14.20
CA LEU A 81 2.78 -22.86 -14.65
C LEU A 81 3.88 -23.54 -15.49
N PRO A 82 4.37 -24.75 -15.15
CA PRO A 82 5.34 -25.48 -15.95
C PRO A 82 4.87 -25.84 -17.36
N ASP A 83 3.55 -25.95 -17.61
CA ASP A 83 3.02 -26.24 -18.95
C ASP A 83 3.30 -25.14 -19.96
N LEU A 84 3.59 -23.91 -19.49
CA LEU A 84 4.08 -22.82 -20.35
C LEU A 84 5.53 -23.04 -20.81
N ALA A 85 6.18 -24.14 -20.41
CA ALA A 85 7.40 -24.64 -21.03
C ALA A 85 7.14 -25.29 -22.40
N ASP A 86 5.91 -25.71 -22.68
CA ASP A 86 5.56 -26.15 -24.02
C ASP A 86 5.42 -24.95 -24.97
N SER A 87 5.99 -25.09 -26.18
CA SER A 87 5.97 -24.02 -27.19
C SER A 87 4.56 -23.73 -27.68
N SER A 88 3.69 -24.73 -27.84
CA SER A 88 2.32 -24.52 -28.32
C SER A 88 1.50 -23.71 -27.32
N HIS A 89 1.54 -24.10 -26.04
CA HIS A 89 0.83 -23.38 -24.96
C HIS A 89 1.34 -21.95 -24.81
N PHE A 90 2.68 -21.77 -24.79
CA PHE A 90 3.26 -20.45 -24.62
C PHE A 90 2.96 -19.51 -25.80
N GLU A 91 3.09 -19.98 -27.03
CA GLU A 91 2.85 -19.14 -28.22
C GLU A 91 1.37 -18.69 -28.25
N LYS A 92 0.44 -19.57 -27.87
CA LYS A 92 -0.99 -19.21 -27.72
C LYS A 92 -1.20 -18.14 -26.64
N LEU A 93 -0.60 -18.27 -25.46
CA LEU A 93 -0.66 -17.25 -24.41
C LEU A 93 -0.10 -15.92 -24.91
N ARG A 94 1.09 -15.95 -25.51
CA ARG A 94 1.79 -14.77 -26.01
C ARG A 94 0.95 -14.05 -27.07
N ASP A 95 0.44 -14.76 -28.06
CA ASP A 95 -0.31 -14.14 -29.16
C ASP A 95 -1.60 -13.48 -28.65
N LEU A 96 -2.30 -14.13 -27.71
CA LEU A 96 -3.48 -13.54 -27.08
C LEU A 96 -3.11 -12.32 -26.20
N MET A 97 -2.02 -12.39 -25.43
CA MET A 97 -1.50 -11.28 -24.63
C MET A 97 -1.17 -10.06 -25.50
N LEU A 98 -0.46 -10.28 -26.61
CA LEU A 98 -0.07 -9.22 -27.53
C LEU A 98 -1.26 -8.66 -28.31
N LYS A 99 -2.22 -9.51 -28.68
CA LYS A 99 -3.48 -9.07 -29.30
C LYS A 99 -4.28 -8.17 -28.35
N ASN A 100 -4.33 -8.48 -27.06
CA ASN A 100 -5.15 -7.74 -26.10
C ASN A 100 -4.47 -6.46 -25.57
N TYR A 101 -3.15 -6.46 -25.39
CA TYR A 101 -2.44 -5.36 -24.72
C TYR A 101 -1.36 -4.66 -25.57
N GLY A 102 -1.06 -5.16 -26.78
CA GLY A 102 -0.02 -4.66 -27.67
C GLY A 102 1.41 -5.01 -27.25
N TYR A 103 1.68 -5.09 -25.95
CA TYR A 103 2.95 -5.54 -25.37
C TYR A 103 2.76 -6.05 -23.93
N PHE A 104 3.63 -6.95 -23.50
CA PHE A 104 3.63 -7.48 -22.14
C PHE A 104 4.30 -6.53 -21.14
N HIS A 105 5.61 -6.30 -21.26
CA HIS A 105 6.33 -5.40 -20.35
C HIS A 105 7.22 -4.44 -21.13
N ARG A 106 7.47 -3.23 -20.62
CA ARG A 106 8.34 -2.25 -21.32
C ARG A 106 9.77 -2.75 -21.58
N PHE A 107 10.25 -3.69 -20.76
CA PHE A 107 11.56 -4.33 -20.90
C PHE A 107 11.49 -5.76 -21.45
N ASP A 108 10.28 -6.28 -21.63
CA ASP A 108 10.06 -7.59 -22.23
C ASP A 108 8.74 -7.57 -23.03
N PRO A 109 8.71 -6.81 -24.14
CA PRO A 109 7.45 -6.52 -24.83
C PRO A 109 6.82 -7.77 -25.45
N ARG A 110 7.64 -8.79 -25.76
CA ARG A 110 7.24 -10.05 -26.42
C ARG A 110 7.36 -11.28 -25.53
N MET A 111 7.40 -11.12 -24.20
CA MET A 111 7.45 -12.22 -23.22
C MET A 111 8.65 -13.18 -23.38
N ARG A 112 9.76 -12.72 -23.97
CA ARG A 112 10.95 -13.56 -24.20
C ARG A 112 11.63 -13.92 -22.89
N ASP A 113 11.79 -12.93 -22.02
CA ASP A 113 12.39 -13.17 -20.70
C ASP A 113 11.41 -13.90 -19.78
N PHE A 114 10.10 -13.71 -19.97
CA PHE A 114 9.07 -14.48 -19.26
C PHE A 114 9.19 -15.96 -19.61
N ARG A 115 9.26 -16.31 -20.91
CA ARG A 115 9.45 -17.69 -21.38
C ARG A 115 10.68 -18.31 -20.74
N LYS A 116 11.81 -17.60 -20.79
CA LYS A 116 13.08 -18.04 -20.19
C LYS A 116 12.95 -18.27 -18.70
N LEU A 117 12.25 -17.40 -17.97
CA LEU A 117 12.02 -17.62 -16.54
C LEU A 117 11.23 -18.89 -16.27
N VAL A 118 10.16 -19.14 -17.03
CA VAL A 118 9.42 -20.41 -16.92
C VAL A 118 10.35 -21.59 -17.17
N ASP A 119 11.15 -21.58 -18.25
CA ASP A 119 12.12 -22.65 -18.56
C ASP A 119 13.18 -22.89 -17.48
N VAL A 120 13.63 -21.81 -16.84
CA VAL A 120 14.60 -21.90 -15.75
C VAL A 120 13.94 -22.52 -14.53
N LEU A 121 12.71 -22.11 -14.20
CA LEU A 121 11.98 -22.56 -13.02
C LEU A 121 11.39 -23.96 -13.15
N THR A 122 11.28 -24.53 -14.36
CA THR A 122 11.02 -25.98 -14.51
C THR A 122 12.24 -26.84 -14.20
N LYS A 123 13.45 -26.26 -14.23
CA LYS A 123 14.73 -26.96 -13.99
C LYS A 123 15.31 -26.65 -12.62
N LEU A 124 14.92 -25.54 -12.01
CA LEU A 124 15.38 -25.10 -10.69
C LEU A 124 14.29 -25.28 -9.65
N ASP A 125 14.72 -25.63 -8.45
CA ASP A 125 13.87 -25.63 -7.26
C ASP A 125 14.32 -24.50 -6.33
N LEU A 126 13.58 -23.38 -6.36
CA LEU A 126 13.93 -22.20 -5.58
C LEU A 126 13.91 -22.47 -4.08
N GLU A 127 13.04 -23.36 -3.61
CA GLU A 127 12.95 -23.68 -2.19
C GLU A 127 14.17 -24.48 -1.73
N ASN A 128 14.59 -25.48 -2.50
CA ASN A 128 15.79 -26.25 -2.19
C ASN A 128 17.06 -25.39 -2.27
N ILE A 129 17.19 -24.53 -3.29
CA ILE A 129 18.29 -23.56 -3.34
C ILE A 129 18.27 -22.68 -2.09
N ALA A 130 17.11 -22.18 -1.69
CA ALA A 130 17.01 -21.35 -0.49
C ALA A 130 17.40 -22.13 0.79
N LYS A 131 17.04 -23.41 0.91
CA LYS A 131 17.47 -24.28 2.02
C LYS A 131 18.98 -24.49 2.03
N ASP A 132 19.60 -24.72 0.88
CA ASP A 132 21.05 -24.95 0.76
C ASP A 132 21.89 -23.75 1.23
N TYR A 133 21.37 -22.54 1.03
CA TYR A 133 22.06 -21.29 1.41
C TYR A 133 21.59 -20.71 2.75
N TYR A 134 20.54 -21.24 3.37
CA TYR A 134 20.01 -20.72 4.63
C TYR A 134 20.62 -21.42 5.84
N ASP A 135 21.45 -20.71 6.57
CA ASP A 135 21.97 -21.13 7.88
C ASP A 135 21.53 -20.14 8.96
N PRO A 136 20.57 -20.47 9.83
CA PRO A 136 20.03 -19.54 10.83
C PRO A 136 21.06 -19.07 11.86
N ASN A 137 22.24 -19.71 11.96
CA ASN A 137 23.31 -19.31 12.87
C ASN A 137 24.25 -18.24 12.29
N GLN A 138 24.17 -17.96 10.99
CA GLN A 138 24.98 -16.93 10.36
C GLN A 138 24.43 -15.53 10.64
N SER A 139 25.33 -14.55 10.65
CA SER A 139 24.95 -13.15 10.53
C SER A 139 24.28 -12.95 9.17
N GLU A 140 23.09 -12.36 9.16
CA GLU A 140 22.39 -11.97 7.92
C GLU A 140 22.11 -13.17 6.96
N PRO A 141 21.43 -14.23 7.40
CA PRO A 141 21.36 -15.50 6.66
C PRO A 141 20.57 -15.40 5.35
N VAL A 142 19.60 -14.49 5.28
CA VAL A 142 18.78 -14.27 4.09
C VAL A 142 19.58 -13.59 2.96
N GLU A 143 20.67 -12.88 3.25
CA GLU A 143 21.52 -12.30 2.21
C GLU A 143 22.15 -13.41 1.34
N LYS A 144 22.58 -14.52 1.96
CA LYS A 144 23.13 -15.68 1.26
C LYS A 144 22.09 -16.37 0.40
N VAL A 145 20.85 -16.48 0.89
CA VAL A 145 19.72 -17.02 0.11
C VAL A 145 19.46 -16.18 -1.14
N ILE A 146 19.45 -14.84 -1.01
CA ILE A 146 19.26 -13.92 -2.14
C ILE A 146 20.36 -14.13 -3.18
N ASP A 147 21.62 -14.16 -2.76
CA ASP A 147 22.75 -14.33 -3.66
C ASP A 147 22.76 -15.71 -4.32
N GLY A 148 22.43 -16.77 -3.59
CA GLY A 148 22.31 -18.15 -4.10
C GLY A 148 21.26 -18.27 -5.21
N ILE A 149 20.03 -17.81 -4.96
CA ILE A 149 18.94 -17.81 -5.96
C ILE A 149 19.35 -17.03 -7.21
N LEU A 150 19.91 -15.84 -7.04
CA LEU A 150 20.32 -14.99 -8.15
C LEU A 150 21.45 -15.60 -8.98
N ASN A 151 22.45 -16.21 -8.34
CA ASN A 151 23.56 -16.87 -9.02
C ASN A 151 23.06 -18.07 -9.84
N GLU A 152 22.18 -18.89 -9.28
CA GLU A 152 21.61 -20.05 -9.98
C GLU A 152 20.80 -19.62 -11.19
N ILE A 153 19.87 -18.66 -11.05
CA ILE A 153 19.07 -18.19 -12.19
C ILE A 153 19.94 -17.63 -13.32
N ARG A 154 20.99 -16.87 -12.98
CA ARG A 154 21.93 -16.30 -13.95
C ARG A 154 22.82 -17.35 -14.61
N ARG A 155 23.05 -18.50 -13.97
CA ARG A 155 23.80 -19.62 -14.55
C ARG A 155 23.01 -20.31 -15.66
N PHE A 156 21.68 -20.39 -15.53
CA PHE A 156 20.84 -21.09 -16.49
C PHE A 156 20.46 -20.26 -17.72
N ALA A 157 20.35 -18.92 -17.60
CA ALA A 157 19.92 -18.09 -18.71
C ALA A 157 20.48 -16.66 -18.66
N GLU A 158 20.76 -16.12 -19.84
CA GLU A 158 20.97 -14.69 -20.05
C GLU A 158 19.65 -13.99 -20.41
N PHE A 159 19.36 -12.89 -19.71
CA PHE A 159 18.15 -12.10 -19.88
C PHE A 159 18.42 -10.83 -20.69
N SER A 160 17.42 -10.37 -21.44
CA SER A 160 17.59 -9.31 -22.44
C SER A 160 17.98 -7.95 -21.84
N SER A 161 17.53 -7.66 -20.61
CA SER A 161 17.90 -6.45 -19.88
C SER A 161 18.92 -6.76 -18.79
N ARG A 162 20.04 -6.04 -18.78
CA ARG A 162 21.14 -6.17 -17.78
C ARG A 162 20.67 -6.05 -16.33
N GLY A 163 19.51 -5.42 -16.11
CA GLY A 163 18.91 -5.24 -14.79
C GLY A 163 17.70 -6.13 -14.50
N PHE A 164 17.25 -7.00 -15.42
CA PHE A 164 16.05 -7.82 -15.19
C PHE A 164 16.24 -8.78 -14.02
N ILE A 165 17.30 -9.59 -14.04
CA ILE A 165 17.77 -10.34 -12.86
C ILE A 165 18.94 -9.56 -12.25
N PRO A 166 18.83 -9.05 -11.01
CA PRO A 166 19.91 -8.34 -10.34
C PRO A 166 21.22 -9.13 -10.32
N ASN A 167 22.36 -8.46 -10.39
CA ASN A 167 23.65 -9.10 -10.14
C ASN A 167 23.89 -9.08 -8.61
N PRO A 168 24.11 -10.24 -7.95
CA PRO A 168 24.44 -10.32 -6.53
C PRO A 168 25.55 -9.37 -6.08
N LYS A 169 26.59 -9.22 -6.92
CA LYS A 169 27.77 -8.39 -6.65
C LYS A 169 27.47 -6.88 -6.71
N ASN A 170 26.33 -6.48 -7.27
CA ASN A 170 25.96 -5.08 -7.32
C ASN A 170 25.34 -4.63 -6.00
N LYS A 171 25.69 -3.44 -5.55
CA LYS A 171 25.17 -2.81 -4.32
C LYS A 171 23.73 -2.28 -4.46
N SER A 172 22.91 -2.79 -5.39
CA SER A 172 21.51 -2.38 -5.50
C SER A 172 20.71 -2.76 -4.25
N SER A 173 19.57 -2.13 -3.99
CA SER A 173 18.70 -2.51 -2.87
C SER A 173 18.05 -3.90 -3.01
N LYS A 174 18.21 -4.58 -4.15
CA LYS A 174 17.63 -5.90 -4.44
C LYS A 174 16.12 -6.01 -4.10
N LYS A 175 15.39 -4.89 -4.15
CA LYS A 175 13.97 -4.74 -3.76
C LYS A 175 13.05 -5.87 -4.23
N ARG A 176 13.23 -6.34 -5.47
CA ARG A 176 12.38 -7.41 -6.04
C ARG A 176 12.62 -8.76 -5.36
N LEU A 177 13.84 -9.07 -4.91
CA LEU A 177 14.14 -10.31 -4.20
C LEU A 177 13.70 -10.24 -2.75
N THR A 178 13.92 -9.10 -2.08
CA THR A 178 13.40 -8.90 -0.72
C THR A 178 11.87 -8.92 -0.69
N LEU A 179 11.21 -8.39 -1.74
CA LEU A 179 9.77 -8.47 -1.92
C LEU A 179 9.29 -9.91 -2.11
N PHE A 180 9.93 -10.66 -3.03
CA PHE A 180 9.64 -12.08 -3.25
C PHE A 180 9.76 -12.89 -1.96
N LEU A 181 10.89 -12.77 -1.25
CA LEU A 181 11.12 -13.51 -0.01
C LEU A 181 10.11 -13.13 1.06
N ARG A 182 9.75 -11.85 1.20
CA ARG A 182 8.67 -11.45 2.12
C ARG A 182 7.36 -12.17 1.78
N TRP A 183 6.97 -12.21 0.51
CA TRP A 183 5.73 -12.87 0.08
C TRP A 183 5.71 -14.36 0.40
N VAL A 184 6.80 -15.07 0.17
CA VAL A 184 6.84 -16.53 0.35
C VAL A 184 7.19 -16.97 1.76
N VAL A 185 7.94 -16.18 2.55
CA VAL A 185 8.37 -16.58 3.91
C VAL A 185 7.39 -16.11 4.99
N ARG A 186 6.86 -14.89 4.88
CA ARG A 186 6.10 -14.27 5.96
C ARG A 186 4.67 -14.88 6.04
N PRO A 187 4.26 -15.46 7.18
CA PRO A 187 2.99 -16.19 7.27
C PRO A 187 1.76 -15.28 7.43
N GLU A 188 1.93 -14.02 7.84
CA GLU A 188 0.81 -13.12 8.09
C GLU A 188 0.26 -12.49 6.80
N TYR A 189 -1.07 -12.39 6.72
CA TYR A 189 -1.75 -11.65 5.66
C TYR A 189 -1.19 -10.22 5.52
N PRO A 190 -0.87 -9.75 4.30
CA PRO A 190 -1.30 -10.29 3.01
C PRO A 190 -0.32 -11.26 2.33
N ASP A 191 0.82 -11.57 2.96
CA ASP A 191 1.79 -12.53 2.44
C ASP A 191 1.23 -13.97 2.45
N LEU A 192 1.97 -14.91 1.85
CA LEU A 192 1.53 -16.29 1.62
C LEU A 192 2.14 -17.29 2.61
N GLY A 193 3.41 -17.10 3.00
CA GLY A 193 4.07 -17.98 3.96
C GLY A 193 4.22 -19.44 3.50
N VAL A 194 4.37 -19.67 2.19
CA VAL A 194 4.60 -21.01 1.62
C VAL A 194 5.95 -21.61 2.03
N TRP A 195 6.94 -20.80 2.37
CA TRP A 195 8.24 -21.22 2.88
C TRP A 195 8.32 -21.06 4.40
N ARG A 196 8.35 -22.19 5.10
CA ARG A 196 8.25 -22.23 6.58
C ARG A 196 9.59 -22.45 7.30
N PHE A 197 10.69 -22.60 6.56
CA PHE A 197 12.02 -22.90 7.11
C PHE A 197 12.87 -21.65 7.35
N ILE A 198 12.52 -20.50 6.74
CA ILE A 198 13.19 -19.21 6.97
C ILE A 198 12.42 -18.45 8.05
N SER A 199 13.13 -17.90 9.04
CA SER A 199 12.52 -17.05 10.07
C SER A 199 12.15 -15.66 9.50
N PRO A 200 10.93 -15.15 9.72
CA PRO A 200 10.57 -13.77 9.37
C PRO A 200 11.50 -12.72 10.01
N ALA A 201 12.10 -13.03 11.17
CA ALA A 201 13.07 -12.16 11.84
C ALA A 201 14.33 -11.88 11.00
N HIS A 202 14.64 -12.77 10.06
CA HIS A 202 15.80 -12.65 9.17
C HIS A 202 15.48 -11.91 7.86
N LEU A 203 14.22 -11.57 7.59
CA LEU A 203 13.83 -10.88 6.36
C LEU A 203 14.32 -9.43 6.33
N TYR A 204 14.61 -8.96 5.12
CA TYR A 204 14.93 -7.55 4.85
C TYR A 204 13.71 -6.77 4.42
N VAL A 205 13.71 -5.48 4.77
CA VAL A 205 12.74 -4.52 4.27
C VAL A 205 12.88 -4.35 2.75
N SER A 206 11.74 -4.37 2.05
CA SER A 206 11.69 -4.13 0.61
C SER A 206 11.87 -2.64 0.28
N LEU A 207 13.12 -2.20 0.14
CA LEU A 207 13.47 -0.79 0.01
C LEU A 207 13.39 -0.28 -1.44
N ASP A 208 12.36 0.51 -1.73
CA ASP A 208 12.29 1.35 -2.92
C ASP A 208 12.46 2.85 -2.61
N LEU A 209 12.48 3.70 -3.63
CA LEU A 209 12.62 5.16 -3.47
C LEU A 209 11.48 5.82 -2.69
N GLY A 210 10.29 5.21 -2.68
CA GLY A 210 9.12 5.65 -1.91
C GLY A 210 9.31 5.36 -0.42
N VAL A 211 9.56 4.09 -0.09
CA VAL A 211 9.83 3.60 1.26
C VAL A 211 11.04 4.33 1.86
N LEU A 212 12.13 4.44 1.10
CA LEU A 212 13.31 5.19 1.50
C LEU A 212 12.95 6.64 1.86
N ARG A 213 12.28 7.37 0.97
CA ARG A 213 11.88 8.76 1.24
C ARG A 213 11.01 8.89 2.49
N VAL A 214 10.05 7.99 2.68
CA VAL A 214 9.19 7.98 3.86
C VAL A 214 10.02 7.71 5.12
N PHE A 215 10.89 6.70 5.10
CA PHE A 215 11.78 6.35 6.21
C PHE A 215 12.69 7.53 6.60
N GLN A 216 13.35 8.16 5.63
CA GLN A 216 14.24 9.30 5.87
C GLN A 216 13.49 10.48 6.50
N ARG A 217 12.24 10.75 6.09
CA ARG A 217 11.41 11.82 6.68
C ARG A 217 10.90 11.47 8.08
N ILE A 218 10.67 10.19 8.36
CA ILE A 218 10.24 9.74 9.68
C ILE A 218 11.38 9.83 10.68
N THR A 219 12.59 9.41 10.27
CA THR A 219 13.73 9.24 11.17
C THR A 219 14.75 10.38 11.14
N GLY A 220 14.75 11.20 10.08
CA GLY A 220 15.79 12.19 9.81
C GLY A 220 17.11 11.60 9.30
N ILE A 221 17.19 10.28 9.10
CA ILE A 221 18.43 9.60 8.72
C ILE A 221 18.62 9.68 7.20
N ALA A 222 19.74 10.26 6.75
CA ALA A 222 20.11 10.28 5.34
C ALA A 222 20.68 8.92 4.89
N LEU A 223 20.09 8.31 3.87
CA LEU A 223 20.43 6.99 3.33
C LEU A 223 20.39 7.00 1.80
N LYS A 224 21.02 6.00 1.18
CA LYS A 224 20.95 5.74 -0.27
C LYS A 224 20.05 4.54 -0.55
N ASN A 225 19.57 4.43 -1.78
CA ASN A 225 18.79 3.28 -2.24
C ASN A 225 19.71 2.15 -2.72
N ASP A 226 20.53 1.64 -1.82
CA ASP A 226 21.50 0.57 -2.02
C ASP A 226 21.36 -0.49 -0.92
N TRP A 227 22.18 -1.53 -0.99
CA TRP A 227 22.14 -2.62 -0.01
C TRP A 227 22.46 -2.16 1.42
N ASP A 228 23.35 -1.17 1.58
CA ASP A 228 23.63 -0.54 2.89
C ASP A 228 22.37 0.14 3.44
N GLY A 229 21.64 0.87 2.60
CA GLY A 229 20.33 1.42 2.95
C GLY A 229 19.34 0.35 3.41
N VAL A 230 19.28 -0.81 2.74
CA VAL A 230 18.41 -1.93 3.14
C VAL A 230 18.76 -2.45 4.53
N ILE A 231 20.04 -2.71 4.79
CA ILE A 231 20.54 -3.18 6.08
C ILE A 231 20.17 -2.16 7.17
N ARG A 232 20.51 -0.88 6.98
CA ARG A 232 20.27 0.17 7.98
C ARG A 232 18.79 0.40 8.29
N VAL A 233 17.93 0.31 7.28
CA VAL A 233 16.47 0.37 7.48
C VAL A 233 15.97 -0.88 8.20
N THR A 234 16.47 -2.05 7.84
CA THR A 234 16.10 -3.33 8.47
C THR A 234 16.53 -3.35 9.94
N ASP A 235 17.74 -2.90 10.27
CA ASP A 235 18.24 -2.81 11.64
C ASP A 235 17.41 -1.85 12.51
N TYR A 236 17.00 -0.72 11.95
CA TYR A 236 16.05 0.16 12.62
C TYR A 236 14.77 -0.60 12.96
N PHE A 237 14.18 -1.33 12.01
CA PHE A 237 12.96 -2.09 12.28
C PHE A 237 13.17 -3.36 13.11
N ARG A 238 14.38 -3.93 13.19
CA ARG A 238 14.70 -4.98 14.18
C ARG A 238 14.64 -4.44 15.59
N SER A 239 15.05 -3.19 15.81
CA SER A 239 14.89 -2.53 17.12
C SER A 239 13.42 -2.25 17.49
N VAL A 240 12.54 -2.15 16.49
CA VAL A 240 11.09 -1.90 16.66
C VAL A 240 10.30 -3.20 16.78
N ASN A 241 10.57 -4.17 15.92
CA ASN A 241 9.93 -5.48 15.86
C ASN A 241 10.97 -6.56 15.49
N PRO A 242 11.67 -7.13 16.49
CA PRO A 242 12.75 -8.09 16.22
C PRO A 242 12.26 -9.40 15.59
N GLN A 243 10.97 -9.73 15.73
CA GLN A 243 10.40 -10.98 15.19
C GLN A 243 10.01 -10.86 13.71
N ASP A 244 9.78 -9.65 13.21
CA ASP A 244 9.32 -9.40 11.84
C ASP A 244 9.64 -7.95 11.44
N PRO A 245 10.93 -7.65 11.13
CA PRO A 245 11.36 -6.31 10.74
C PRO A 245 10.85 -5.89 9.35
N ALA A 246 10.51 -6.85 8.48
CA ALA A 246 10.01 -6.57 7.14
C ALA A 246 8.53 -6.12 7.14
N LYS A 247 7.75 -6.43 8.20
CA LYS A 247 6.33 -6.09 8.36
C LYS A 247 5.91 -4.70 7.90
N TYR A 248 6.71 -3.69 8.19
CA TYR A 248 6.26 -2.30 8.09
C TYR A 248 6.46 -1.68 6.71
N ASP A 249 7.06 -2.40 5.77
CA ASP A 249 7.23 -1.89 4.40
C ASP A 249 5.89 -1.61 3.70
N TYR A 250 4.84 -2.37 4.02
CA TYR A 250 3.45 -2.10 3.64
C TYR A 250 3.02 -0.71 4.07
N VAL A 251 3.21 -0.40 5.34
CA VAL A 251 2.81 0.87 5.95
C VAL A 251 3.64 2.02 5.37
N LEU A 252 4.95 1.84 5.20
CA LEU A 252 5.86 2.87 4.69
C LEU A 252 5.68 3.15 3.20
N SER A 253 5.22 2.17 2.42
CA SER A 253 4.95 2.37 1.00
C SER A 253 3.68 3.18 0.74
N ARG A 254 2.67 3.11 1.64
CA ARG A 254 1.37 3.77 1.44
C ARG A 254 1.46 5.27 1.15
N PRO A 255 2.19 6.10 1.92
CA PRO A 255 2.26 7.53 1.64
C PRO A 255 2.82 7.86 0.26
N ALA A 256 3.73 7.05 -0.28
CA ALA A 256 4.25 7.23 -1.63
C ALA A 256 3.24 6.77 -2.70
N ILE A 257 2.61 5.61 -2.51
CA ILE A 257 1.61 5.05 -3.44
C ILE A 257 0.38 5.97 -3.55
N LEU A 258 -0.06 6.54 -2.43
CA LEU A 258 -1.20 7.44 -2.36
C LEU A 258 -0.87 8.88 -2.79
N ASP A 259 0.35 9.15 -3.27
CA ASP A 259 0.80 10.50 -3.65
C ASP A 259 0.60 11.53 -2.51
N ILE A 260 0.94 11.13 -1.28
CA ILE A 260 0.91 11.97 -0.07
C ILE A 260 2.32 12.45 0.25
N CYS A 261 3.27 11.53 0.35
CA CYS A 261 4.67 11.83 0.60
C CYS A 261 5.37 12.06 -0.75
N LYS A 262 5.24 13.26 -1.31
CA LYS A 262 5.78 13.62 -2.63
C LYS A 262 7.28 13.90 -2.57
N LYS A 263 7.95 13.92 -3.73
CA LYS A 263 9.39 14.25 -3.82
C LYS A 263 9.68 15.65 -3.27
N SER A 264 8.96 16.67 -3.76
CA SER A 264 8.99 17.99 -3.12
C SER A 264 8.13 17.98 -1.85
N LEU A 265 8.69 18.48 -0.76
CA LEU A 265 8.02 18.51 0.53
C LEU A 265 6.84 19.49 0.54
N GLU A 266 6.94 20.61 -0.18
CA GLU A 266 5.90 21.65 -0.25
C GLU A 266 4.56 21.13 -0.80
N TYR A 267 4.60 20.13 -1.68
CA TYR A 267 3.41 19.51 -2.28
C TYR A 267 2.96 18.25 -1.53
N SER A 268 3.62 17.90 -0.42
CA SER A 268 3.27 16.73 0.37
C SER A 268 2.04 16.98 1.24
N GLY A 269 1.09 16.06 1.26
CA GLY A 269 -0.11 16.11 2.12
C GLY A 269 0.18 15.65 3.55
N CYS A 270 1.18 16.24 4.22
CA CYS A 270 1.61 15.81 5.56
C CYS A 270 0.47 15.88 6.60
N ASP A 271 -0.42 16.84 6.42
CA ASP A 271 -1.67 17.05 7.16
C ASP A 271 -2.76 16.01 6.87
N ALA A 272 -2.53 15.03 6.00
CA ALA A 272 -3.41 13.88 5.83
C ALA A 272 -2.65 12.54 5.97
N CYS A 273 -1.33 12.59 6.18
CA CYS A 273 -0.49 11.40 6.20
C CYS A 273 -0.78 10.52 7.42
N LEU A 274 -0.99 9.22 7.18
CA LEU A 274 -1.21 8.20 8.22
C LEU A 274 -0.02 7.98 9.18
N LEU A 275 1.13 8.60 8.90
CA LEU A 275 2.37 8.53 9.68
C LEU A 275 2.76 9.87 10.33
N ASN A 276 1.87 10.87 10.29
CA ASN A 276 2.18 12.22 10.77
C ASN A 276 2.62 12.28 12.24
N GLU A 277 2.10 11.44 13.13
CA GLU A 277 2.43 11.46 14.57
C GLU A 277 3.89 11.06 14.84
N ILE A 278 4.42 10.14 14.03
CA ILE A 278 5.80 9.63 14.17
C ILE A 278 6.78 10.32 13.22
N CYS A 279 6.28 11.05 12.23
CA CYS A 279 7.11 11.63 11.18
C CYS A 279 7.74 12.97 11.61
N LEU A 280 9.06 13.00 11.81
CA LEU A 280 9.78 14.21 12.20
C LEU A 280 9.53 15.36 11.20
N THR A 281 9.80 15.14 9.92
CA THR A 281 9.59 16.15 8.87
C THR A 281 8.12 16.52 8.70
N GLY A 282 7.20 15.55 8.82
CA GLY A 282 5.77 15.76 8.63
C GLY A 282 5.18 16.73 9.65
N ARG A 283 5.56 16.59 10.93
CA ARG A 283 5.08 17.47 12.00
C ARG A 283 5.53 18.91 11.84
N GLU A 284 6.76 19.11 11.38
CA GLU A 284 7.27 20.45 11.07
C GLU A 284 6.54 21.03 9.86
N ASN A 285 6.36 20.24 8.80
CA ASN A 285 5.72 20.71 7.57
C ASN A 285 4.26 21.13 7.77
N ILE A 286 3.50 20.42 8.62
CA ILE A 286 2.09 20.73 8.93
C ILE A 286 1.92 22.18 9.41
N ARG A 287 2.87 22.74 10.16
CA ARG A 287 2.81 24.13 10.65
C ARG A 287 2.80 25.17 9.53
N ASN A 288 3.31 24.81 8.35
CA ASN A 288 3.41 25.68 7.18
C ASN A 288 2.29 25.43 6.16
N ILE A 289 1.46 24.39 6.36
CA ILE A 289 0.36 24.08 5.44
C ILE A 289 -0.77 25.08 5.70
N ARG A 290 -1.07 25.89 4.67
CA ARG A 290 -2.27 26.72 4.68
C ARG A 290 -3.50 25.85 4.45
N LEU A 291 -4.58 26.12 5.18
CA LEU A 291 -5.86 25.50 4.90
C LEU A 291 -6.27 25.82 3.46
N VAL A 292 -6.62 24.79 2.70
CA VAL A 292 -7.29 24.90 1.42
C VAL A 292 -8.77 24.61 1.69
N VAL A 293 -9.61 25.63 1.53
CA VAL A 293 -11.07 25.47 1.54
C VAL A 293 -11.47 25.19 0.10
N GLU A 294 -12.13 24.07 -0.14
CA GLU A 294 -12.62 23.71 -1.47
C GLU A 294 -13.95 24.44 -1.73
N GLU A 295 -14.02 25.19 -2.83
CA GLU A 295 -15.24 25.90 -3.20
C GLU A 295 -16.24 24.94 -3.85
N GLU A 296 -17.50 25.02 -3.41
CA GLU A 296 -18.60 24.27 -4.02
C GLU A 296 -19.02 24.89 -5.35
N VAL A 297 -18.98 24.08 -6.41
CA VAL A 297 -19.46 24.45 -7.74
C VAL A 297 -20.98 24.59 -7.77
N ASP A 298 -21.70 23.65 -7.15
CA ASP A 298 -23.17 23.67 -7.03
C ASP A 298 -23.61 23.91 -5.59
N LYS A 299 -23.64 25.19 -5.22
CA LYS A 299 -24.01 25.64 -3.86
C LYS A 299 -25.44 25.27 -3.49
N THR A 300 -26.37 25.33 -4.44
CA THR A 300 -27.78 24.99 -4.20
C THR A 300 -27.91 23.52 -3.84
N ARG A 301 -27.24 22.64 -4.60
CA ARG A 301 -27.27 21.21 -4.34
C ARG A 301 -26.54 20.85 -3.05
N HIS A 302 -25.38 21.47 -2.81
CA HIS A 302 -24.64 21.35 -1.56
C HIS A 302 -25.54 21.69 -0.34
N ASP A 303 -26.19 22.85 -0.36
CA ASP A 303 -27.02 23.32 0.76
C ASP A 303 -28.21 22.40 1.02
N TYR A 304 -28.83 21.90 -0.05
CA TYR A 304 -29.90 20.90 0.04
C TYR A 304 -29.43 19.62 0.75
N ILE A 305 -28.29 19.05 0.33
CA ILE A 305 -27.74 17.82 0.92
C ILE A 305 -27.37 18.05 2.39
N ARG A 306 -26.75 19.18 2.70
CA ARG A 306 -26.37 19.58 4.06
C ARG A 306 -27.57 19.62 5.00
N ASP A 307 -28.63 20.30 4.61
CA ASP A 307 -29.82 20.42 5.46
C ASP A 307 -30.55 19.09 5.61
N LEU A 308 -30.61 18.32 4.53
CA LEU A 308 -31.18 16.99 4.56
C LEU A 308 -30.39 16.05 5.48
N PHE A 309 -29.05 16.06 5.40
CA PHE A 309 -28.20 15.23 6.27
C PHE A 309 -28.32 15.66 7.73
N LYS A 310 -28.27 16.97 8.02
CA LYS A 310 -28.43 17.50 9.38
C LYS A 310 -29.73 17.00 10.03
N SER A 311 -30.85 17.08 9.29
CA SER A 311 -32.16 16.66 9.79
C SER A 311 -32.31 15.13 9.95
N ARG A 312 -31.62 14.34 9.12
CA ARG A 312 -31.70 12.88 9.10
C ARG A 312 -30.50 12.17 9.71
N ASN A 313 -29.61 12.90 10.40
CA ASN A 313 -28.31 12.41 10.79
C ASN A 313 -28.40 11.03 11.49
N PRO A 314 -27.49 10.08 11.17
CA PRO A 314 -27.63 8.68 11.59
C PRO A 314 -27.43 8.48 13.09
N TRP A 315 -26.92 9.50 13.79
CA TRP A 315 -26.57 9.43 15.20
C TRP A 315 -27.68 9.94 16.12
N LYS A 316 -28.78 10.49 15.57
CA LYS A 316 -29.83 11.20 16.32
C LYS A 316 -29.25 12.32 17.20
N ALA A 317 -28.19 12.95 16.72
CA ALA A 317 -27.44 13.98 17.45
C ALA A 317 -28.08 15.36 17.30
N SER A 318 -27.79 16.24 18.26
CA SER A 318 -28.09 17.67 18.14
C SER A 318 -27.03 18.34 17.27
N CYS A 319 -27.41 18.89 16.12
CA CYS A 319 -26.44 19.45 15.17
C CYS A 319 -26.68 20.94 14.89
N VAL A 320 -25.61 21.71 14.74
CA VAL A 320 -25.63 23.12 14.31
C VAL A 320 -25.05 23.25 12.91
N ARG A 321 -25.40 24.34 12.21
CA ARG A 321 -24.76 24.70 10.94
C ARG A 321 -23.58 25.61 11.20
N GLU A 322 -22.58 25.55 10.34
CA GLU A 322 -21.60 26.63 10.14
C GLU A 322 -20.81 27.02 11.41
N GLU A 323 -20.23 26.02 12.07
CA GLU A 323 -19.35 26.24 13.23
C GLU A 323 -17.95 26.70 12.78
N TYR A 324 -17.38 27.69 13.47
CA TYR A 324 -16.06 28.20 13.13
C TYR A 324 -14.92 27.34 13.72
N LEU A 325 -14.18 26.66 12.84
CA LEU A 325 -13.07 25.75 13.13
C LEU A 325 -11.88 26.05 12.22
N ASN A 326 -11.27 27.23 12.37
CA ASN A 326 -10.21 27.72 11.48
C ASN A 326 -10.65 27.73 10.00
N GLY A 327 -11.92 28.11 9.80
CA GLY A 327 -12.74 27.85 8.61
C GLY A 327 -14.18 27.63 9.07
N ARG A 328 -15.13 27.41 8.16
CA ARG A 328 -16.54 27.21 8.51
C ARG A 328 -16.94 25.79 8.15
N ALA A 329 -17.02 24.91 9.16
CA ALA A 329 -17.47 23.54 8.96
C ALA A 329 -18.97 23.51 8.70
N ASP A 330 -19.43 22.68 7.76
CA ASP A 330 -20.84 22.68 7.35
C ASP A 330 -21.79 22.34 8.49
N ILE A 331 -21.48 21.27 9.22
CA ILE A 331 -22.29 20.80 10.34
C ILE A 331 -21.37 20.34 11.47
N VAL A 332 -21.74 20.67 12.70
CA VAL A 332 -21.15 20.06 13.91
C VAL A 332 -22.26 19.45 14.73
N CYS A 333 -22.12 18.15 15.02
CA CYS A 333 -23.06 17.38 15.79
C CYS A 333 -22.49 17.08 17.18
N TYR A 334 -23.35 17.23 18.20
CA TYR A 334 -23.03 17.08 19.62
C TYR A 334 -23.83 15.90 20.17
N LEU A 335 -23.13 14.95 20.79
CA LEU A 335 -23.72 13.73 21.35
C LEU A 335 -23.44 13.63 22.85
N PRO A 336 -24.45 13.30 23.69
CA PRO A 336 -25.85 13.13 23.31
C PRO A 336 -26.55 14.45 22.96
N ASP A 337 -26.06 15.58 23.48
CA ASP A 337 -26.62 16.90 23.25
C ASP A 337 -25.55 18.01 23.30
N MET A 338 -25.97 19.24 22.97
CA MET A 338 -25.10 20.42 22.92
C MET A 338 -24.65 20.95 24.28
N LYS A 339 -25.40 20.69 25.36
CA LYS A 339 -25.10 21.25 26.69
C LYS A 339 -24.02 20.45 27.40
N SER A 340 -23.99 19.14 27.18
CA SER A 340 -22.99 18.25 27.78
C SER A 340 -22.52 17.18 26.77
N PRO A 341 -21.82 17.59 25.69
CA PRO A 341 -21.35 16.66 24.68
C PRO A 341 -20.22 15.77 25.22
N GLU A 342 -20.38 14.47 25.12
CA GLU A 342 -19.29 13.51 25.30
C GLU A 342 -18.51 13.28 24.00
N ARG A 343 -19.20 13.38 22.85
CA ARG A 343 -18.63 13.21 21.52
C ARG A 343 -19.07 14.33 20.60
N ILE A 344 -18.14 14.81 19.78
CA ILE A 344 -18.40 15.72 18.66
C ILE A 344 -18.15 15.00 17.34
N VAL A 345 -19.03 15.23 16.36
CA VAL A 345 -18.81 14.82 14.97
C VAL A 345 -18.80 16.07 14.10
N VAL A 346 -17.66 16.34 13.47
CA VAL A 346 -17.53 17.39 12.45
C VAL A 346 -17.90 16.78 11.11
N VAL A 347 -18.80 17.43 10.39
CA VAL A 347 -19.29 16.93 9.10
C VAL A 347 -19.03 17.98 8.02
N GLU A 348 -18.49 17.52 6.89
CA GLU A 348 -18.29 18.33 5.70
C GLU A 348 -19.07 17.71 4.53
N VAL A 349 -19.75 18.56 3.77
CA VAL A 349 -20.59 18.17 2.64
C VAL A 349 -19.89 18.59 1.35
N LYS A 350 -19.85 17.69 0.36
CA LYS A 350 -19.23 17.94 -0.95
C LYS A 350 -20.11 17.28 -2.01
N VAL A 351 -20.60 18.01 -3.01
CA VAL A 351 -21.37 17.36 -4.09
C VAL A 351 -20.50 16.32 -4.81
N VAL A 352 -19.27 16.72 -5.13
CA VAL A 352 -18.19 15.84 -5.61
C VAL A 352 -17.06 15.84 -4.58
N LEU A 353 -16.87 14.72 -3.90
CA LEU A 353 -15.79 14.60 -2.90
C LEU A 353 -14.44 14.41 -3.59
N THR A 354 -13.52 15.35 -3.35
CA THR A 354 -12.10 15.23 -3.71
C THR A 354 -11.23 15.02 -2.48
N PHE A 355 -9.95 14.74 -2.69
CA PHE A 355 -8.98 14.63 -1.59
C PHE A 355 -8.81 15.95 -0.81
N ASN A 356 -9.05 17.11 -1.43
CA ASN A 356 -8.96 18.40 -0.73
C ASN A 356 -10.09 18.54 0.29
N GLY A 357 -11.32 18.12 -0.02
CA GLY A 357 -12.42 18.06 0.95
C GLY A 357 -12.09 17.20 2.18
N VAL A 358 -11.42 16.05 1.99
CA VAL A 358 -10.94 15.23 3.12
C VAL A 358 -9.90 15.98 3.96
N LYS A 359 -8.95 16.67 3.32
CA LYS A 359 -7.95 17.49 4.03
C LYS A 359 -8.59 18.64 4.81
N GLN A 360 -9.59 19.28 4.22
CA GLN A 360 -10.36 20.36 4.86
C GLN A 360 -11.04 19.86 6.14
N LEU A 361 -11.74 18.72 6.07
CA LEU A 361 -12.34 18.08 7.24
C LEU A 361 -11.28 17.72 8.30
N LEU A 362 -10.16 17.13 7.91
CA LEU A 362 -9.08 16.80 8.85
C LEU A 362 -8.53 18.02 9.60
N ASN A 363 -8.45 19.18 8.94
CA ASN A 363 -8.08 20.42 9.60
C ASN A 363 -9.15 20.88 10.61
N TYR A 364 -10.43 20.75 10.26
CA TYR A 364 -11.53 21.07 11.17
C TYR A 364 -11.55 20.15 12.39
N ILE A 365 -11.31 18.85 12.21
CA ILE A 365 -11.18 17.89 13.31
C ILE A 365 -10.02 18.27 14.24
N ARG A 366 -8.85 18.65 13.71
CA ARG A 366 -7.72 19.10 14.54
C ARG A 366 -8.07 20.33 15.37
N THR A 367 -8.72 21.31 14.74
CA THR A 367 -9.15 22.53 15.43
C THR A 367 -10.20 22.21 16.49
N ALA A 368 -11.12 21.28 16.19
CA ALA A 368 -12.12 20.80 17.13
C ALA A 368 -11.49 20.10 18.34
N ILE A 369 -10.53 19.20 18.12
CA ILE A 369 -9.80 18.52 19.20
C ILE A 369 -9.16 19.55 20.13
N GLU A 370 -8.45 20.55 19.60
CA GLU A 370 -7.85 21.58 20.45
C GLU A 370 -8.89 22.45 21.17
N LYS A 371 -9.98 22.82 20.49
CA LYS A 371 -11.06 23.64 21.04
C LYS A 371 -11.78 22.95 22.20
N TRP A 372 -11.95 21.63 22.15
CA TRP A 372 -12.76 20.85 23.10
C TRP A 372 -11.99 19.79 23.90
N LYS A 373 -10.65 19.81 23.88
CA LYS A 373 -9.81 18.78 24.55
C LYS A 373 -10.09 18.56 26.04
N GLU A 374 -10.58 19.58 26.75
CA GLU A 374 -10.86 19.50 28.19
C GLU A 374 -12.29 19.05 28.50
N THR A 375 -13.20 19.14 27.54
CA THR A 375 -14.65 18.98 27.77
C THR A 375 -15.27 17.81 27.02
N VAL A 376 -14.64 17.34 25.94
CA VAL A 376 -15.16 16.29 25.07
C VAL A 376 -14.18 15.13 25.01
N LYS A 377 -14.69 13.90 25.18
CA LYS A 377 -13.86 12.68 25.20
C LYS A 377 -13.40 12.28 23.80
N GLU A 378 -14.19 12.61 22.77
CA GLU A 378 -13.95 12.13 21.42
C GLU A 378 -14.43 13.11 20.34
N CYS A 379 -13.58 13.39 19.36
CA CYS A 379 -13.92 14.15 18.16
C CYS A 379 -13.75 13.25 16.92
N ARG A 380 -14.79 13.14 16.10
CA ARG A 380 -14.79 12.35 14.84
C ARG A 380 -15.11 13.22 13.63
N GLY A 381 -14.84 12.67 12.44
CA GLY A 381 -15.21 13.26 11.16
C GLY A 381 -16.22 12.43 10.39
N ALA A 382 -17.08 13.10 9.62
CA ALA A 382 -17.85 12.46 8.57
C ALA A 382 -17.85 13.30 7.27
N MET A 383 -17.67 12.66 6.13
CA MET A 383 -17.91 13.26 4.82
C MET A 383 -19.29 12.86 4.32
N VAL A 384 -20.00 13.80 3.69
CA VAL A 384 -21.26 13.54 2.98
C VAL A 384 -21.10 13.98 1.54
N CYS A 385 -21.40 13.10 0.58
CA CYS A 385 -21.25 13.43 -0.84
C CYS A 385 -22.22 12.70 -1.75
N GLU A 386 -22.47 13.20 -2.96
CA GLU A 386 -23.22 12.43 -3.97
C GLU A 386 -22.30 11.46 -4.71
N CYS A 387 -21.09 11.91 -5.02
CA CYS A 387 -20.10 11.10 -5.69
C CYS A 387 -18.68 11.42 -5.22
N ILE A 388 -17.78 10.47 -5.43
CA ILE A 388 -16.35 10.62 -5.16
C ILE A 388 -15.63 10.77 -6.50
N SER A 389 -14.63 11.66 -6.57
CA SER A 389 -13.76 11.78 -7.74
C SER A 389 -13.12 10.42 -8.06
N LYS A 390 -13.42 9.90 -9.26
CA LYS A 390 -13.05 8.52 -9.67
C LYS A 390 -11.54 8.28 -9.65
N ASP A 391 -10.74 9.29 -10.00
CA ASP A 391 -9.28 9.20 -10.01
C ASP A 391 -8.66 9.20 -8.60
N GLN A 392 -9.43 9.62 -7.58
CA GLN A 392 -8.97 9.73 -6.20
C GLN A 392 -9.70 8.79 -5.23
N GLU A 393 -10.66 8.01 -5.71
CA GLU A 393 -11.55 7.18 -4.88
C GLU A 393 -10.78 6.28 -3.90
N GLN A 394 -9.82 5.48 -4.39
CA GLN A 394 -9.01 4.62 -3.53
C GLN A 394 -8.27 5.43 -2.45
N LYS A 395 -7.70 6.57 -2.82
CA LYS A 395 -6.96 7.44 -1.89
C LYS A 395 -7.87 8.03 -0.82
N ILE A 396 -9.07 8.46 -1.20
CA ILE A 396 -10.07 9.04 -0.30
C ILE A 396 -10.56 7.98 0.68
N LEU A 397 -10.96 6.79 0.20
CA LEU A 397 -11.45 5.72 1.04
C LEU A 397 -10.39 5.27 2.05
N GLU A 398 -9.16 5.05 1.57
CA GLU A 398 -8.09 4.57 2.44
C GLU A 398 -7.65 5.60 3.49
N ILE A 399 -7.51 6.88 3.11
CA ILE A 399 -7.15 7.92 4.08
C ILE A 399 -8.27 8.15 5.08
N SER A 400 -9.52 8.05 4.65
CA SER A 400 -10.66 8.13 5.56
C SER A 400 -10.64 7.00 6.58
N GLU A 401 -10.32 5.76 6.18
CA GLU A 401 -10.17 4.64 7.12
C GLU A 401 -9.02 4.85 8.12
N TYR A 402 -7.86 5.36 7.69
CA TYR A 402 -6.76 5.68 8.62
C TYR A 402 -7.12 6.72 9.69
N HIS A 403 -7.97 7.68 9.34
CA HIS A 403 -8.40 8.74 10.26
C HIS A 403 -9.79 8.49 10.86
N SER A 404 -10.36 7.29 10.67
CA SER A 404 -11.70 6.92 11.16
C SER A 404 -12.79 7.93 10.74
N ILE A 405 -12.69 8.44 9.51
CA ILE A 405 -13.69 9.32 8.89
C ILE A 405 -14.76 8.44 8.25
N GLU A 406 -16.02 8.67 8.64
CA GLU A 406 -17.16 8.01 8.01
C GLU A 406 -17.50 8.70 6.68
N ILE A 407 -17.87 7.96 5.64
CA ILE A 407 -18.32 8.55 4.37
C ILE A 407 -19.75 8.11 4.07
N TYR A 408 -20.63 9.08 3.88
CA TYR A 408 -22.02 8.89 3.51
C TYR A 408 -22.27 9.33 2.07
N LYS A 409 -22.64 8.39 1.21
CA LYS A 409 -23.08 8.69 -0.15
C LYS A 409 -24.56 9.03 -0.17
N PHE A 410 -24.93 10.15 -0.76
CA PHE A 410 -26.30 10.55 -1.03
C PHE A 410 -26.72 10.03 -2.42
N ASP A 411 -27.71 9.15 -2.43
CA ASP A 411 -28.21 8.51 -3.65
C ASP A 411 -29.69 8.16 -3.44
N ASP A 412 -30.55 8.33 -4.46
CA ASP A 412 -31.99 8.07 -4.39
C ASP A 412 -32.68 8.61 -3.11
N ASN A 413 -32.35 9.85 -2.73
CA ASN A 413 -32.88 10.53 -1.53
C ASN A 413 -32.57 9.81 -0.19
N LYS A 414 -31.50 9.01 -0.16
CA LYS A 414 -31.02 8.27 1.01
C LYS A 414 -29.52 8.50 1.23
N PHE A 415 -29.09 8.39 2.48
CA PHE A 415 -27.67 8.39 2.84
C PHE A 415 -27.23 6.96 3.15
N VAL A 416 -26.26 6.45 2.39
CA VAL A 416 -25.68 5.13 2.58
C VAL A 416 -24.24 5.29 3.02
N ARG A 417 -23.87 4.67 4.14
CA ARG A 417 -22.49 4.66 4.61
C ARG A 417 -21.66 3.73 3.70
N ILE A 418 -20.56 4.24 3.16
CA ILE A 418 -19.65 3.50 2.26
C ILE A 418 -18.23 3.34 2.81
N ALA A 419 -17.88 4.09 3.88
CA ALA A 419 -16.64 3.94 4.66
C ALA A 419 -16.92 4.28 6.14
#